data_AF-A0A1K1QL80-F1
#
_entry.id   AF-A0A1K1QL80-F1
#
_cell.length_a   1.000
_cell.length_b   1.000
_cell.length_c   1.000
_cell.angle_alpha   90.00
_cell.angle_beta   90.00
_cell.angle_gamma   90.00
#
_symmetry.space_group_name_H-M   'P 1'
#
loop_
_entity.id
_entity.type
_entity.pdbx_description
1 polymer ?
#
loop_
_entity_poly.entity_id
_entity_poly.type
_entity_poly.pdbx_seq_one_letter_code
_entity_poly.pdbx_strand_id
1 'polypeptide(L)'
;MKHLITIVFFLSSISLFSQDFNALKIRIGLLKTTSNFKVDSTGISKIQVPTYYCDTNELGNNWHVQDLNNDGLKDLIFTGTCQPYHQTAIFLNSKKGFQLVHDAPGKILSITNNTNGTEIHSYNPSCCCDYYSSLIKVTINNTSAVEESTISFHDKTIITASDKLYAKTISGILRSTPELDDVITKDPCTGEKVNGNVIGTIENEYVTVLNQEKNWLLVLIKQNDTYSNLGWVQKPKN
;
A
#
# COMPACT_ATOMS: atom_id res chain seq x y z
N MET A 1 0.85 41.74 -18.99
CA MET A 1 -0.03 40.56 -19.18
C MET A 1 0.71 39.27 -19.56
N LYS A 2 1.75 39.30 -20.42
CA LYS A 2 2.49 38.08 -20.80
C LYS A 2 3.17 37.34 -19.62
N HIS A 3 3.63 38.06 -18.59
CA HIS A 3 4.28 37.45 -17.42
C HIS A 3 3.30 36.90 -16.36
N LEU A 4 2.02 37.30 -16.39
CA LEU A 4 1.02 36.78 -15.43
C LEU A 4 0.59 35.35 -15.80
N ILE A 5 0.52 35.05 -17.09
CA ILE A 5 0.12 33.73 -17.61
C ILE A 5 1.19 32.66 -17.31
N THR A 6 2.48 33.04 -17.32
CA THR A 6 3.59 32.11 -17.02
C THR A 6 3.65 31.73 -15.53
N ILE A 7 3.31 32.65 -14.62
CA ILE A 7 3.30 32.38 -13.17
C ILE A 7 2.17 31.42 -12.79
N VAL A 8 1.00 31.53 -13.45
CA VAL A 8 -0.12 30.60 -13.23
C VAL A 8 0.18 29.19 -13.74
N PHE A 9 0.93 29.04 -14.84
CA PHE A 9 1.39 27.73 -15.33
C PHE A 9 2.48 27.10 -14.45
N PHE A 10 3.34 27.91 -13.82
CA PHE A 10 4.36 27.41 -12.89
C PHE A 10 3.78 27.02 -11.53
N LEU A 11 2.73 27.71 -11.06
CA LEU A 11 2.04 27.35 -9.81
C LEU A 11 1.13 26.12 -9.94
N SER A 12 0.55 25.88 -11.12
CA SER A 12 -0.31 24.71 -11.38
C SER A 12 0.45 23.41 -11.63
N SER A 13 1.75 23.49 -11.93
CA SER A 13 2.63 22.32 -12.06
C SER A 13 3.24 21.87 -10.71
N ILE A 14 3.22 22.71 -9.67
CA ILE A 14 3.71 22.37 -8.32
C ILE A 14 2.66 21.59 -7.52
N SER A 15 1.36 21.73 -7.83
CA SER A 15 0.27 21.01 -7.15
C SER A 15 0.18 19.52 -7.51
N LEU A 16 0.85 19.07 -8.58
CA LEU A 16 0.78 17.67 -9.05
C LEU A 16 1.68 16.71 -8.25
N PHE A 17 2.52 17.21 -7.35
CA PHE A 17 3.45 16.40 -6.57
C PHE A 17 3.22 16.45 -5.06
N SER A 18 2.14 17.09 -4.60
CA SER A 18 1.81 17.08 -3.17
C SER A 18 1.20 15.74 -2.80
N GLN A 19 2.04 14.76 -2.46
CA GLN A 19 1.58 13.64 -1.65
C GLN A 19 0.97 14.22 -0.37
N ASP A 20 -0.30 13.91 -0.10
CA ASP A 20 -0.94 14.31 1.14
C ASP A 20 -0.22 13.60 2.30
N PHE A 21 0.65 14.33 3.00
CA PHE A 21 1.42 13.83 4.12
C PHE A 21 0.51 13.32 5.24
N ASN A 22 -0.70 13.86 5.41
CA ASN A 22 -1.64 13.37 6.39
C ASN A 22 -2.22 12.02 5.98
N ALA A 23 -2.67 11.89 4.73
CA ALA A 23 -3.12 10.61 4.19
C ALA A 23 -2.02 9.53 4.27
N LEU A 24 -0.77 9.89 3.96
CA LEU A 24 0.37 8.99 4.07
C LEU A 24 0.64 8.55 5.51
N LYS A 25 0.57 9.46 6.48
CA LYS A 25 0.69 9.11 7.91
C LYS A 25 -0.41 8.18 8.38
N ILE A 26 -1.66 8.45 8.01
CA ILE A 26 -2.80 7.59 8.36
C ILE A 26 -2.53 6.18 7.82
N ARG A 27 -2.18 6.08 6.54
CA ARG A 27 -1.90 4.81 5.87
C ARG A 27 -0.76 4.05 6.55
N ILE A 28 0.39 4.68 6.81
CA ILE A 28 1.50 4.07 7.55
C ILE A 28 1.08 3.68 8.98
N GLY A 29 0.27 4.51 9.63
CA GLY A 29 -0.26 4.28 10.96
C GLY A 29 -1.04 2.97 11.10
N LEU A 30 -1.71 2.52 10.03
CA LEU A 30 -2.44 1.25 10.00
C LEU A 30 -1.54 0.04 10.27
N LEU A 31 -0.23 0.12 9.95
CA LEU A 31 0.73 -0.95 10.25
C LEU A 31 0.97 -1.14 11.75
N LYS A 32 0.73 -0.12 12.59
CA LYS A 32 0.85 -0.23 14.05
C LYS A 32 -0.37 -0.91 14.67
N THR A 33 -1.51 -0.79 14.00
CA THR A 33 -2.80 -1.31 14.45
C THR A 33 -3.22 -2.44 13.52
N THR A 34 -2.43 -3.51 13.43
CA THR A 34 -2.83 -4.76 12.75
C THR A 34 -3.97 -5.49 13.50
N SER A 35 -4.81 -4.75 14.24
CA SER A 35 -6.00 -5.24 14.90
C SER A 35 -6.84 -6.01 13.89
N ASN A 36 -7.39 -7.15 14.33
CA ASN A 36 -8.20 -8.01 13.48
C ASN A 36 -9.41 -7.22 12.96
N PHE A 37 -9.33 -6.77 11.71
CA PHE A 37 -10.48 -6.23 10.99
C PHE A 37 -11.66 -7.17 11.15
N LYS A 38 -12.78 -6.64 11.65
CA LYS A 38 -13.98 -7.42 11.86
C LYS A 38 -14.80 -7.41 10.57
N VAL A 39 -14.93 -8.58 9.98
CA VAL A 39 -15.81 -8.80 8.85
C VAL A 39 -17.26 -8.52 9.26
N ASP A 40 -18.01 -7.81 8.42
CA ASP A 40 -19.44 -7.61 8.57
C ASP A 40 -20.15 -8.43 7.50
N SER A 41 -20.62 -9.61 7.87
CA SER A 41 -21.33 -10.52 6.97
C SER A 41 -22.85 -10.33 7.03
N THR A 42 -23.31 -9.21 7.59
CA THR A 42 -24.74 -8.94 7.74
C THR A 42 -25.43 -8.91 6.37
N GLY A 43 -26.41 -9.79 6.20
CA GLY A 43 -27.18 -9.89 4.97
C GLY A 43 -26.56 -10.81 3.90
N ILE A 44 -25.41 -11.44 4.15
CA ILE A 44 -24.77 -12.37 3.21
C ILE A 44 -25.71 -13.52 2.80
N SER A 45 -26.56 -14.00 3.72
CA SER A 45 -27.52 -15.08 3.46
C SER A 45 -28.61 -14.72 2.43
N LYS A 46 -28.77 -13.44 2.12
CA LYS A 46 -29.71 -12.93 1.11
C LYS A 46 -29.03 -12.64 -0.23
N ILE A 47 -27.73 -12.84 -0.32
CA ILE A 47 -26.90 -12.52 -1.48
C ILE A 47 -26.40 -13.84 -2.08
N GLN A 48 -26.49 -13.98 -3.39
CA GLN A 48 -25.86 -15.09 -4.09
C GLN A 48 -24.35 -14.82 -4.18
N VAL A 49 -23.60 -15.40 -3.25
CA VAL A 49 -22.14 -15.27 -3.18
C VAL A 49 -21.50 -15.95 -4.40
N PRO A 50 -20.55 -15.30 -5.11
CA PRO A 50 -19.84 -15.92 -6.22
C PRO A 50 -18.94 -17.06 -5.74
N THR A 51 -18.74 -18.09 -6.56
CA THR A 51 -17.72 -19.10 -6.29
C THR A 51 -16.34 -18.47 -6.39
N TYR A 52 -15.54 -18.58 -5.32
CA TYR A 52 -14.18 -18.06 -5.28
C TYR A 52 -13.21 -19.12 -4.75
N TYR A 53 -12.06 -19.27 -5.42
CA TYR A 53 -11.13 -20.38 -5.19
C TYR A 53 -10.58 -20.46 -3.77
N CYS A 54 -10.42 -19.30 -3.12
CA CYS A 54 -9.91 -19.22 -1.76
C CYS A 54 -11.00 -19.38 -0.69
N ASP A 55 -12.27 -19.56 -1.07
CA ASP A 55 -13.36 -19.72 -0.10
C ASP A 55 -13.27 -21.09 0.58
N THR A 56 -12.72 -21.10 1.80
CA THR A 56 -12.52 -22.31 2.61
C THR A 56 -13.82 -22.77 3.25
N ASN A 57 -14.86 -23.11 2.47
CA ASN A 57 -16.15 -23.72 2.88
C ASN A 57 -16.92 -23.11 4.08
N GLU A 58 -16.43 -22.04 4.71
CA GLU A 58 -17.06 -21.30 5.81
C GLU A 58 -17.69 -20.03 5.25
N LEU A 59 -18.82 -20.21 4.55
CA LEU A 59 -19.58 -19.20 3.81
C LEU A 59 -19.95 -17.91 4.59
N GLY A 60 -19.64 -17.79 5.87
CA GLY A 60 -20.05 -16.69 6.73
C GLY A 60 -18.93 -15.83 7.34
N ASN A 61 -17.68 -16.29 7.44
CA ASN A 61 -16.67 -15.59 8.25
C ASN A 61 -15.69 -14.73 7.44
N ASN A 62 -15.58 -14.98 6.14
CA ASN A 62 -14.59 -14.34 5.27
C ASN A 62 -15.20 -13.28 4.34
N TRP A 63 -16.52 -13.12 4.33
CA TRP A 63 -17.24 -12.24 3.41
C TRP A 63 -17.75 -10.99 4.12
N HIS A 64 -17.19 -9.84 3.75
CA HIS A 64 -17.65 -8.53 4.17
C HIS A 64 -18.67 -7.98 3.16
N VAL A 65 -19.81 -7.50 3.63
CA VAL A 65 -20.94 -7.03 2.82
C VAL A 65 -21.10 -5.53 3.01
N GLN A 66 -20.86 -4.76 1.96
CA GLN A 66 -20.93 -3.30 2.01
C GLN A 66 -21.26 -2.71 0.64
N ASP A 67 -21.84 -1.52 0.60
CA ASP A 67 -21.96 -0.75 -0.64
C ASP A 67 -20.67 0.08 -0.79
N LEU A 68 -19.84 -0.26 -1.78
CA LEU A 68 -18.49 0.28 -1.97
C LEU A 68 -18.46 1.46 -2.94
N ASN A 69 -19.37 1.49 -3.90
CA ASN A 69 -19.49 2.53 -4.93
C ASN A 69 -20.71 3.47 -4.72
N ASN A 70 -21.41 3.34 -3.59
CA ASN A 70 -22.59 4.15 -3.22
C ASN A 70 -23.74 4.05 -4.24
N ASP A 71 -23.89 2.93 -4.95
CA ASP A 71 -24.96 2.74 -5.93
C ASP A 71 -26.25 2.13 -5.34
N GLY A 72 -26.25 1.84 -4.03
CA GLY A 72 -27.36 1.25 -3.29
C GLY A 72 -27.40 -0.28 -3.35
N LEU A 73 -26.50 -0.93 -4.07
CA LEU A 73 -26.33 -2.38 -4.10
C LEU A 73 -25.25 -2.79 -3.09
N LYS A 74 -25.38 -4.01 -2.56
CA LYS A 74 -24.36 -4.57 -1.67
C LYS A 74 -23.33 -5.31 -2.50
N ASP A 75 -22.08 -4.87 -2.37
CA ASP A 75 -20.86 -5.49 -2.86
C ASP A 75 -20.30 -6.46 -1.82
N LEU A 76 -19.31 -7.23 -2.26
CA LEU A 76 -18.65 -8.23 -1.42
C LEU A 76 -17.15 -8.02 -1.40
N ILE A 77 -16.56 -8.19 -0.23
CA ILE A 77 -15.11 -8.32 -0.08
C ILE A 77 -14.83 -9.64 0.62
N PHE A 78 -14.11 -10.51 -0.07
CA PHE A 78 -13.52 -11.69 0.54
C PHE A 78 -12.22 -11.29 1.23
N THR A 79 -12.04 -11.71 2.48
CA THR A 79 -10.78 -11.64 3.22
C THR A 79 -10.59 -12.94 3.98
N GLY A 80 -9.61 -13.74 3.58
CA GLY A 80 -9.42 -15.07 4.15
C GLY A 80 -8.06 -15.65 3.84
N THR A 81 -7.77 -16.82 4.38
CA THR A 81 -6.53 -17.55 4.07
C THR A 81 -6.63 -18.13 2.66
N CYS A 82 -5.63 -17.85 1.82
CA CYS A 82 -5.45 -18.46 0.50
C CYS A 82 -3.99 -18.81 0.30
N GLN A 83 -3.64 -20.09 0.49
CA GLN A 83 -2.26 -20.53 0.56
C GLN A 83 -1.43 -20.03 -0.65
N PRO A 84 -0.24 -19.43 -0.43
CA PRO A 84 0.49 -19.31 0.85
C PRO A 84 0.18 -18.03 1.67
N TYR A 85 -0.73 -17.15 1.21
CA TYR A 85 -0.98 -15.84 1.80
C TYR A 85 -2.38 -15.70 2.41
N HIS A 86 -2.68 -14.54 2.98
CA HIS A 86 -4.06 -14.07 3.05
C HIS A 86 -4.42 -13.42 1.72
N GLN A 87 -5.68 -13.51 1.32
CA GLN A 87 -6.17 -12.93 0.07
C GLN A 87 -7.27 -11.91 0.36
N THR A 88 -7.23 -10.79 -0.36
CA THR A 88 -8.33 -9.83 -0.44
C THR A 88 -8.86 -9.84 -1.87
N ALA A 89 -10.15 -10.14 -2.04
CA ALA A 89 -10.81 -10.05 -3.33
C ALA A 89 -12.08 -9.20 -3.22
N ILE A 90 -12.27 -8.27 -4.15
CA ILE A 90 -13.39 -7.31 -4.13
C ILE A 90 -14.29 -7.56 -5.33
N PHE A 91 -15.57 -7.73 -5.06
CA PHE A 91 -16.60 -8.00 -6.05
C PHE A 91 -17.65 -6.90 -6.04
N LEU A 92 -17.73 -6.13 -7.13
CA LEU A 92 -18.79 -5.14 -7.31
C LEU A 92 -20.05 -5.80 -7.86
N ASN A 93 -21.18 -5.46 -7.26
CA ASN A 93 -22.48 -5.95 -7.64
C ASN A 93 -23.06 -5.07 -8.74
N SER A 94 -23.20 -5.63 -9.92
CA SER A 94 -24.15 -5.09 -10.90
C SER A 94 -25.45 -5.87 -10.75
N LYS A 95 -26.62 -5.30 -11.02
CA LYS A 95 -27.91 -6.05 -11.01
C LYS A 95 -27.92 -7.34 -11.86
N LYS A 96 -26.89 -7.56 -12.69
CA LYS A 96 -26.64 -8.75 -13.53
C LYS A 96 -25.75 -9.80 -12.88
N GLY A 97 -25.14 -9.50 -11.73
CA GLY A 97 -24.19 -10.35 -11.00
C GLY A 97 -22.96 -9.59 -10.51
N PHE A 98 -22.12 -10.32 -9.79
CA PHE A 98 -20.86 -9.83 -9.23
C PHE A 98 -19.73 -9.82 -10.26
N GLN A 99 -18.96 -8.74 -10.28
CA GLN A 99 -17.72 -8.60 -11.04
C GLN A 99 -16.53 -8.50 -10.09
N LEU A 100 -15.54 -9.39 -10.23
CA LEU A 100 -14.27 -9.28 -9.53
C LEU A 100 -13.48 -8.08 -10.08
N VAL A 101 -13.13 -7.13 -9.22
CA VAL A 101 -12.42 -5.89 -9.58
C VAL A 101 -11.07 -5.72 -8.92
N HIS A 102 -10.78 -6.52 -7.89
CA HIS A 102 -9.48 -6.58 -7.22
C HIS A 102 -9.28 -8.00 -6.70
N ASP A 103 -8.08 -8.54 -6.89
CA ASP A 103 -7.71 -9.88 -6.44
C ASP A 103 -6.21 -9.92 -6.14
N ALA A 104 -5.83 -9.68 -4.88
CA ALA A 104 -4.42 -9.64 -4.50
C ALA A 104 -4.15 -10.19 -3.08
N PRO A 105 -2.93 -10.69 -2.83
CA PRO A 105 -2.49 -11.03 -1.48
C PRO A 105 -2.59 -9.83 -0.53
N GLY A 106 -3.03 -10.10 0.69
CA GLY A 106 -3.10 -9.13 1.78
C GLY A 106 -4.31 -9.37 2.67
N LYS A 107 -4.16 -9.05 3.95
CA LYS A 107 -5.25 -8.98 4.93
C LYS A 107 -5.75 -7.56 5.04
N ILE A 108 -7.08 -7.37 5.09
CA ILE A 108 -7.68 -6.05 5.28
C ILE A 108 -7.25 -5.47 6.64
N LEU A 109 -6.79 -4.22 6.63
CA LEU A 109 -6.51 -3.41 7.80
C LEU A 109 -7.65 -2.44 8.09
N SER A 110 -8.21 -1.81 7.06
CA SER A 110 -9.32 -0.86 7.21
C SER A 110 -10.15 -0.73 5.93
N ILE A 111 -11.41 -0.34 6.13
CA ILE A 111 -12.32 0.10 5.07
C ILE A 111 -12.93 1.42 5.53
N THR A 112 -12.84 2.45 4.69
CA THR A 112 -13.35 3.78 4.98
C THR A 112 -14.24 4.24 3.83
N ASN A 113 -15.51 4.45 4.11
CA ASN A 113 -16.44 5.06 3.15
C ASN A 113 -16.37 6.57 3.27
N ASN A 114 -16.40 7.24 2.13
CA ASN A 114 -16.52 8.68 1.99
C ASN A 114 -17.54 9.03 0.91
N THR A 115 -17.79 10.32 0.70
CA THR A 115 -18.79 10.79 -0.26
C THR A 115 -18.47 10.43 -1.72
N ASN A 116 -17.21 10.12 -2.01
CA ASN A 116 -16.71 9.88 -3.37
C ASN A 116 -16.47 8.39 -3.65
N GLY A 117 -16.66 7.52 -2.64
CA GLY A 117 -16.48 6.09 -2.75
C GLY A 117 -15.89 5.46 -1.48
N THR A 118 -15.15 4.38 -1.66
CA THR A 118 -14.58 3.58 -0.57
C THR A 118 -13.08 3.43 -0.74
N GLU A 119 -12.34 3.62 0.35
CA GLU A 119 -10.92 3.27 0.44
C GLU A 119 -10.73 2.01 1.29
N ILE A 120 -10.05 1.02 0.73
CA ILE A 120 -9.74 -0.25 1.38
C ILE A 120 -8.23 -0.33 1.50
N HIS A 121 -7.74 -0.59 2.71
CA HIS A 121 -6.32 -0.79 2.96
C HIS A 121 -6.08 -2.24 3.35
N SER A 122 -5.13 -2.89 2.68
CA SER A 122 -4.71 -4.25 3.00
C SER A 122 -3.19 -4.32 3.18
N TYR A 123 -2.75 -5.30 3.96
CA TYR A 123 -1.35 -5.56 4.23
C TYR A 123 -1.00 -6.99 3.88
N ASN A 124 -0.07 -7.12 2.92
CA ASN A 124 0.56 -8.37 2.58
C ASN A 124 1.93 -8.45 3.25
N PRO A 125 2.09 -9.21 4.35
CA PRO A 125 3.42 -9.46 4.89
C PRO A 125 4.23 -10.32 3.92
N SER A 126 5.53 -10.06 3.85
CA SER A 126 6.51 -10.94 3.23
C SER A 126 6.36 -12.37 3.78
N CYS A 127 6.40 -13.38 2.90
CA CYS A 127 6.52 -14.77 3.31
C CYS A 127 7.56 -15.47 2.46
N CYS A 128 8.11 -16.53 3.05
CA CYS A 128 8.66 -17.63 2.29
C CYS A 128 9.93 -17.17 1.56
N CYS A 129 9.86 -16.97 0.24
CA CYS A 129 10.94 -16.43 -0.57
C CYS A 129 10.61 -15.05 -1.17
N ASP A 130 9.54 -14.40 -0.71
CA ASP A 130 9.27 -13.00 -0.96
C ASP A 130 9.78 -12.17 0.22
N TYR A 131 10.79 -11.34 -0.04
CA TYR A 131 11.41 -10.47 0.97
C TYR A 131 10.68 -9.15 1.16
N TYR A 132 9.64 -8.88 0.38
CA TYR A 132 8.93 -7.61 0.42
C TYR A 132 7.54 -7.76 1.01
N SER A 133 7.25 -6.88 1.96
CA SER A 133 5.89 -6.64 2.42
C SER A 133 5.27 -5.51 1.59
N SER A 134 3.95 -5.53 1.45
CA SER A 134 3.20 -4.53 0.70
C SER A 134 2.03 -4.01 1.52
N LEU A 135 1.95 -2.69 1.65
CA LEU A 135 0.76 -1.99 2.12
C LEU A 135 0.01 -1.49 0.90
N ILE A 136 -1.17 -2.04 0.63
CA ILE A 136 -1.96 -1.79 -0.58
C ILE A 136 -3.15 -0.91 -0.20
N LYS A 137 -3.48 0.04 -1.07
CA LYS A 137 -4.69 0.85 -1.00
C LYS A 137 -5.47 0.63 -2.30
N VAL A 138 -6.72 0.23 -2.17
CA VAL A 138 -7.69 0.16 -3.26
C VAL A 138 -8.73 1.24 -3.03
N THR A 139 -8.94 2.09 -4.02
CA THR A 139 -9.99 3.10 -4.01
C THR A 139 -11.02 2.74 -5.07
N ILE A 140 -12.28 2.62 -4.67
CA ILE A 140 -13.42 2.39 -5.56
C ILE A 140 -14.28 3.62 -5.51
N ASN A 141 -14.41 4.34 -6.62
CA ASN A 141 -15.19 5.57 -6.66
C ASN A 141 -16.67 5.32 -6.99
N ASN A 142 -17.51 6.35 -6.93
CA ASN A 142 -18.94 6.25 -7.23
C ASN A 142 -19.27 5.86 -8.68
N THR A 143 -18.29 5.90 -9.59
CA THR A 143 -18.43 5.42 -10.98
C THR A 143 -17.96 3.97 -11.16
N SER A 144 -17.65 3.28 -10.04
CA SER A 144 -17.06 1.94 -10.02
C SER A 144 -15.65 1.85 -10.61
N ALA A 145 -14.97 2.99 -10.81
CA ALA A 145 -13.56 2.98 -11.22
C ALA A 145 -12.70 2.58 -10.02
N VAL A 146 -11.72 1.71 -10.30
CA VAL A 146 -10.81 1.17 -9.29
C VAL A 146 -9.42 1.73 -9.51
N GLU A 147 -8.85 2.31 -8.46
CA GLU A 147 -7.48 2.80 -8.42
C GLU A 147 -6.70 2.07 -7.33
N GLU A 148 -5.48 1.67 -7.63
CA GLU A 148 -4.61 0.97 -6.70
C GLU A 148 -3.32 1.73 -6.46
N SER A 149 -2.87 1.73 -5.21
CA SER A 149 -1.57 2.25 -4.82
C SER A 149 -0.91 1.29 -3.84
N THR A 150 0.38 1.04 -3.99
CA THR A 150 1.15 0.12 -3.17
C THR A 150 2.38 0.81 -2.61
N ILE A 151 2.63 0.61 -1.31
CA ILE A 151 3.91 0.92 -0.67
C ILE A 151 4.57 -0.43 -0.37
N SER A 152 5.66 -0.71 -1.06
CA SER A 152 6.47 -1.91 -0.85
C SER A 152 7.71 -1.60 -0.02
N PHE A 153 8.12 -2.54 0.81
CA PHE A 153 9.27 -2.42 1.69
C PHE A 153 9.81 -3.80 2.07
N HIS A 154 11.11 -3.88 2.32
CA HIS A 154 11.76 -5.10 2.74
C HIS A 154 11.25 -5.54 4.13
N ASP A 155 11.14 -6.85 4.38
CA ASP A 155 10.62 -7.45 5.62
C ASP A 155 11.32 -6.97 6.92
N LYS A 156 12.61 -6.68 6.83
CA LYS A 156 13.44 -6.12 7.91
C LYS A 156 13.21 -4.62 8.16
N THR A 157 12.51 -3.92 7.27
CA THR A 157 12.28 -2.48 7.38
C THR A 157 11.16 -2.18 8.35
N ILE A 158 11.53 -1.63 9.51
CA ILE A 158 10.57 -1.11 10.48
C ILE A 158 10.06 0.26 9.99
N ILE A 159 8.77 0.32 9.64
CA ILE A 159 8.15 1.57 9.19
C ILE A 159 7.64 2.37 10.37
N THR A 160 8.19 3.57 10.53
CA THR A 160 7.68 4.58 11.45
C THR A 160 7.57 5.91 10.72
N ALA A 161 6.48 6.65 10.95
CA ALA A 161 6.32 8.01 10.45
C ALA A 161 6.47 8.99 11.61
N SER A 162 7.25 10.04 11.38
CA SER A 162 7.40 11.18 12.28
C SER A 162 6.23 12.16 12.14
N ASP A 163 6.08 13.07 13.11
CA ASP A 163 5.06 14.12 13.05
C ASP A 163 5.28 15.15 11.94
N LYS A 164 6.49 15.22 11.37
CA LYS A 164 6.79 16.18 10.31
C LYS A 164 7.44 15.47 9.13
N LEU A 165 6.59 15.11 8.17
CA LEU A 165 7.05 14.64 6.87
C LEU A 165 7.54 15.83 6.04
N TYR A 166 8.55 15.60 5.21
CA TYR A 166 9.05 16.59 4.28
C TYR A 166 9.62 15.90 3.05
N ALA A 167 9.67 16.62 1.94
CA ALA A 167 10.24 16.10 0.71
C ALA A 167 11.62 16.73 0.43
N LYS A 168 12.52 15.95 -0.18
CA LYS A 168 13.82 16.44 -0.67
C LYS A 168 14.38 15.52 -1.75
N THR A 169 15.31 16.05 -2.53
CA THR A 169 16.12 15.23 -3.44
C THR A 169 17.26 14.56 -2.67
N ILE A 170 17.51 13.27 -2.94
CA ILE A 170 18.62 12.51 -2.37
C ILE A 170 19.24 11.55 -3.39
N SER A 171 20.48 11.18 -3.14
CA SER A 171 21.20 10.08 -3.79
C SER A 171 21.86 9.22 -2.72
N GLY A 172 21.97 7.92 -2.95
CA GLY A 172 22.63 7.01 -2.01
C GLY A 172 22.23 5.55 -2.19
N ILE A 173 22.73 4.71 -1.28
CA ILE A 173 22.36 3.30 -1.20
C ILE A 173 21.11 3.18 -0.34
N LEU A 174 20.06 2.59 -0.90
CA LEU A 174 18.82 2.25 -0.20
C LEU A 174 19.02 0.93 0.55
N ARG A 175 18.66 0.91 1.83
CA ARG A 175 18.88 -0.23 2.72
C ARG A 175 17.63 -0.62 3.49
N SER A 176 17.55 -1.87 3.92
CA SER A 176 16.42 -2.38 4.70
C SER A 176 16.45 -1.98 6.17
N THR A 177 17.64 -1.73 6.74
CA THR A 177 17.83 -1.25 8.12
C THR A 177 18.74 -0.01 8.19
N PRO A 178 18.64 0.84 9.22
CA PRO A 178 19.45 2.06 9.37
C PRO A 178 20.87 1.77 9.89
N GLU A 179 21.57 0.85 9.25
CA GLU A 179 22.96 0.48 9.57
C GLU A 179 23.73 0.07 8.31
N LEU A 180 25.06 0.08 8.41
CA LEU A 180 25.91 -0.43 7.33
C LEU A 180 26.14 -1.92 7.56
N ASP A 181 25.50 -2.73 6.73
CA ASP A 181 25.80 -4.16 6.58
C ASP A 181 26.07 -4.44 5.11
N ASP A 182 27.33 -4.69 4.79
CA ASP A 182 27.83 -5.03 3.46
C ASP A 182 28.41 -6.46 3.43
N VAL A 183 28.00 -7.31 4.38
CA VAL A 183 28.43 -8.70 4.43
C VAL A 183 27.76 -9.47 3.28
N ILE A 184 28.58 -10.00 2.37
CA ILE A 184 28.10 -10.81 1.25
C ILE A 184 27.70 -12.19 1.77
N THR A 185 26.42 -12.52 1.64
CA THR A 185 25.89 -13.85 1.99
C THR A 185 25.23 -14.50 0.78
N LYS A 186 24.96 -15.81 0.86
CA LYS A 186 24.13 -16.49 -0.13
C LYS A 186 22.68 -16.41 0.30
N ASP A 187 21.84 -15.94 -0.60
CA ASP A 187 20.39 -15.95 -0.43
C ASP A 187 19.88 -17.40 -0.28
N PRO A 188 19.12 -17.73 0.78
CA PRO A 188 18.68 -19.10 1.02
C PRO A 188 17.62 -19.57 0.01
N CYS A 189 16.94 -18.65 -0.68
CA CYS A 189 15.87 -18.96 -1.62
C CYS A 189 16.38 -19.10 -3.06
N THR A 190 17.26 -18.19 -3.49
CA THR A 190 17.78 -18.15 -4.87
C THR A 190 19.19 -18.73 -4.98
N GLY A 191 19.94 -18.78 -3.89
CA GLY A 191 21.36 -19.14 -3.87
C GLY A 191 22.30 -18.02 -4.38
N GLU A 192 21.74 -16.89 -4.79
CA GLU A 192 22.48 -15.74 -5.30
C GLU A 192 23.23 -15.01 -4.20
N LYS A 193 24.25 -14.22 -4.58
CA LYS A 193 24.98 -13.39 -3.61
C LYS A 193 24.19 -12.13 -3.33
N VAL A 194 23.86 -11.89 -2.08
CA VAL A 194 23.22 -10.65 -1.60
C VAL A 194 24.21 -9.85 -0.76
N ASN A 195 24.18 -8.52 -0.91
CA ASN A 195 25.07 -7.62 -0.21
C ASN A 195 24.37 -7.06 1.05
N GLY A 196 24.51 -7.79 2.16
CA GLY A 196 23.98 -7.41 3.48
C GLY A 196 22.55 -6.89 3.42
N ASN A 197 22.35 -5.65 3.86
CA ASN A 197 21.04 -5.00 3.92
C ASN A 197 20.75 -4.06 2.73
N VAL A 198 21.52 -4.13 1.63
CA VAL A 198 21.33 -3.29 0.44
C VAL A 198 20.09 -3.72 -0.33
N ILE A 199 19.15 -2.79 -0.51
CA ILE A 199 17.96 -2.95 -1.36
C ILE A 199 18.24 -2.49 -2.80
N GLY A 200 19.01 -1.41 -2.94
CA GLY A 200 19.32 -0.82 -4.23
C GLY A 200 20.04 0.51 -4.11
N THR A 201 20.06 1.26 -5.21
CA THR A 201 20.65 2.60 -5.29
C THR A 201 19.63 3.58 -5.80
N ILE A 202 19.70 4.83 -5.32
CA ILE A 202 18.88 5.94 -5.79
C ILE A 202 19.79 7.09 -6.21
N GLU A 203 19.43 7.76 -7.30
CA GLU A 203 20.22 8.84 -7.88
C GLU A 203 19.32 10.04 -8.19
N ASN A 204 19.53 11.15 -7.48
CA ASN A 204 18.80 12.41 -7.65
C ASN A 204 17.27 12.24 -7.58
N GLU A 205 16.82 11.32 -6.74
CA GLU A 205 15.40 11.01 -6.59
C GLU A 205 14.72 11.98 -5.64
N TYR A 206 13.51 12.44 -6.01
CA TYR A 206 12.67 13.25 -5.14
C TYR A 206 11.84 12.36 -4.21
N VAL A 207 12.18 12.37 -2.92
CA VAL A 207 11.62 11.43 -1.95
C VAL A 207 10.81 12.16 -0.88
N THR A 208 9.88 11.44 -0.26
CA THR A 208 9.27 11.86 1.01
C THR A 208 10.01 11.22 2.17
N VAL A 209 10.56 12.03 3.08
CA VAL A 209 11.19 11.56 4.31
C VAL A 209 10.10 11.28 5.35
N LEU A 210 10.00 10.02 5.74
CA LEU A 210 9.03 9.52 6.69
C LEU A 210 9.51 9.70 8.13
N ASN A 211 10.77 9.35 8.38
CA ASN A 211 11.39 9.42 9.69
C ASN A 211 12.91 9.56 9.57
N GLN A 212 13.57 9.80 10.69
CA GLN A 212 15.01 9.97 10.79
C GLN A 212 15.55 9.33 12.07
N GLU A 213 16.63 8.57 11.93
CA GLU A 213 17.37 7.97 13.04
C GLU A 213 18.85 8.30 12.90
N LYS A 214 19.42 9.08 13.83
CA LYS A 214 20.82 9.54 13.76
C LYS A 214 21.12 10.18 12.38
N ASN A 215 21.99 9.54 11.61
CA ASN A 215 22.39 9.93 10.26
C ASN A 215 21.65 9.17 9.15
N TRP A 216 20.52 8.53 9.44
CA TRP A 216 19.70 7.80 8.47
C TRP A 216 18.34 8.46 8.27
N LEU A 217 17.84 8.40 7.05
CA LEU A 217 16.52 8.86 6.64
C LEU A 217 15.72 7.66 6.18
N LEU A 218 14.53 7.44 6.75
CA LEU A 218 13.55 6.53 6.19
C LEU A 218 12.79 7.28 5.10
N VAL A 219 12.85 6.78 3.88
CA VAL A 219 12.38 7.50 2.69
C VAL A 219 11.36 6.66 1.93
N LEU A 220 10.33 7.33 1.43
CA LEU A 220 9.39 6.82 0.46
C LEU A 220 9.73 7.38 -0.92
N ILE A 221 10.00 6.49 -1.87
CA ILE A 221 10.37 6.80 -3.24
C ILE A 221 9.20 6.41 -4.13
N LYS A 222 8.56 7.38 -4.77
CA LYS A 222 7.48 7.14 -5.72
C LYS A 222 8.10 6.69 -7.06
N GLN A 223 7.89 5.44 -7.45
CA GLN A 223 8.38 4.94 -8.74
C GLN A 223 7.41 5.27 -9.87
N ASN A 224 6.11 5.22 -9.59
CA ASN A 224 5.04 5.62 -10.50
C ASN A 224 3.78 5.97 -9.69
N ASP A 225 2.65 6.21 -10.36
CA ASP A 225 1.40 6.60 -9.69
C ASP A 225 0.81 5.53 -8.78
N THR A 226 1.09 4.25 -9.04
CA THR A 226 0.53 3.12 -8.30
C THR A 226 1.54 2.44 -7.38
N TYR A 227 2.83 2.77 -7.46
CA TYR A 227 3.88 2.06 -6.72
C TYR A 227 4.91 3.00 -6.11
N SER A 228 5.17 2.78 -4.82
CA SER A 228 6.25 3.40 -4.07
C SER A 228 7.07 2.35 -3.35
N ASN A 229 8.38 2.56 -3.29
CA ASN A 229 9.31 1.76 -2.50
C ASN A 229 9.76 2.54 -1.27
N LEU A 230 10.10 1.85 -0.19
CA LEU A 230 10.50 2.43 1.08
C LEU A 230 11.77 1.77 1.62
N GLY A 231 12.68 2.58 2.13
CA GLY A 231 13.91 2.09 2.76
C GLY A 231 14.69 3.19 3.44
N TRP A 232 15.83 2.82 4.01
CA TRP A 232 16.75 3.71 4.72
C TRP A 232 17.87 4.19 3.81
N VAL A 233 18.18 5.48 3.88
CA VAL A 233 19.32 6.09 3.18
C VAL A 233 20.15 6.88 4.17
N GLN A 234 21.46 6.69 4.14
CA GLN A 234 22.37 7.45 4.98
C GLN A 234 22.44 8.90 4.46
N LYS A 235 22.36 9.87 5.38
CA LYS A 235 22.52 11.29 5.05
C LYS A 235 23.87 11.53 4.38
N PRO A 236 23.94 12.37 3.35
CA PRO A 236 25.21 12.88 2.86
C PRO A 236 25.99 13.50 4.02
N LYS A 237 27.30 13.24 4.09
CA LYS A 237 28.18 14.04 4.95
C LYS A 237 28.23 15.44 4.34
N ASN A 238 27.62 16.41 5.02
CA ASN A 238 27.79 17.82 4.70
C ASN A 238 29.21 18.27 5.04
#